data_AF-A0A7V9K1J7-F1
#
_entry.id   AF-A0A7V9K1J7-F1
#
_cell.length_a   1.000
_cell.length_b   1.000
_cell.length_c   1.000
_cell.angle_alpha   90.00
_cell.angle_beta   90.00
_cell.angle_gamma   90.00
#
_symmetry.space_group_name_H-M   'P 1'
#
loop_
_entity.id
_entity.type
_entity.pdbx_description
1 polymer ?
#
loop_
_entity_poly.entity_id
_entity_poly.type
_entity_poly.pdbx_seq_one_letter_code
_entity_poly.pdbx_strand_id
1 'polypeptide(L)'
;MTHNIVETIQKNLGYPPLKKVDPNIQEVKEVAASPHIMSESFGQAAIPATLVGLFVFVHTKEGEANVRNNSQSSWIDAFFDKHSEDVVERVANYAGTDPGLTRNEMEKIAAEAVRISNEKKEDGEMKLFFVNQRNSILSYLPATLQIGDLMDNDALDDRTNKMHGPMSDHMHWLEKFFSSSGEAPPNTKTWD
;
A
#
# COMPACT_ATOMS: atom_id res chain seq x y z
N MET A 1 15.93 16.52 -3.18
CA MET A 1 15.95 15.13 -3.69
C MET A 1 14.89 14.35 -2.93
N THR A 2 13.76 14.07 -3.55
CA THR A 2 12.70 13.26 -2.94
C THR A 2 13.14 11.81 -2.99
N HIS A 3 13.61 11.27 -1.86
CA HIS A 3 14.07 9.89 -1.79
C HIS A 3 12.87 8.96 -1.98
N ASN A 4 13.02 7.95 -2.84
CA ASN A 4 12.01 6.92 -3.06
C ASN A 4 11.78 6.15 -1.75
N ILE A 5 10.55 6.14 -1.24
CA ILE A 5 10.23 5.50 0.04
C ILE A 5 10.46 3.99 0.01
N VAL A 6 10.21 3.34 -1.13
CA VAL A 6 10.45 1.90 -1.31
C VAL A 6 11.93 1.58 -1.11
N GLU A 7 12.80 2.31 -1.81
CA GLU A 7 14.26 2.12 -1.73
C GLU A 7 14.80 2.46 -0.34
N THR A 8 14.20 3.45 0.34
CA THR A 8 14.61 3.88 1.67
C THR A 8 14.30 2.82 2.71
N ILE A 9 13.07 2.29 2.72
CA ILE A 9 12.67 1.18 3.61
C ILE A 9 13.52 -0.05 3.34
N GLN A 10 13.68 -0.40 2.07
CA GLN A 10 14.49 -1.54 1.64
C GLN A 10 15.92 -1.43 2.20
N LYS A 11 16.56 -0.27 2.05
CA LYS A 11 17.92 -0.03 2.55
C LYS A 11 18.00 -0.05 4.08
N ASN A 12 17.05 0.59 4.76
CA ASN A 12 17.07 0.72 6.21
C ASN A 12 16.81 -0.62 6.93
N LEU A 13 15.97 -1.48 6.34
CA LEU A 13 15.63 -2.79 6.89
C LEU A 13 16.48 -3.93 6.32
N GLY A 14 17.39 -3.64 5.38
CA GLY A 14 18.35 -4.61 4.83
C GLY A 14 17.76 -5.59 3.81
N TYR A 15 16.67 -5.24 3.13
CA TYR A 15 16.11 -6.07 2.06
C TYR A 15 16.94 -5.99 0.77
N PRO A 16 16.95 -7.05 -0.05
CA PRO A 16 17.52 -6.99 -1.41
C PRO A 16 16.80 -5.97 -2.30
N PRO A 17 17.45 -5.46 -3.37
CA PRO A 17 16.81 -4.58 -4.36
C PRO A 17 15.54 -5.17 -4.97
N LEU A 18 14.44 -4.42 -4.92
CA LEU A 18 13.18 -4.81 -5.55
C LEU A 18 13.29 -4.64 -7.07
N LYS A 19 12.60 -5.53 -7.79
CA LYS A 19 12.49 -5.52 -9.25
C LYS A 19 11.20 -4.81 -9.62
N LYS A 20 11.25 -3.88 -10.57
CA LYS A 20 10.02 -3.27 -11.09
C LYS A 20 9.23 -4.35 -11.82
N VAL A 21 7.94 -4.45 -11.52
CA VAL A 21 7.03 -5.39 -12.17
C VAL A 21 6.74 -4.85 -13.56
N ASP A 22 6.97 -5.67 -14.58
CA ASP A 22 6.56 -5.34 -15.95
C ASP A 22 5.08 -5.68 -16.12
N PRO A 23 4.21 -4.69 -16.38
CA PRO A 23 2.76 -4.93 -16.54
C PRO A 23 2.43 -5.83 -17.74
N ASN A 24 3.36 -6.02 -18.68
CA ASN A 24 3.16 -6.87 -19.86
C ASN A 24 3.63 -8.30 -19.65
N ILE A 25 4.31 -8.59 -18.53
CA ILE A 25 4.77 -9.93 -18.21
C ILE A 25 3.80 -10.46 -17.15
N GLN A 26 2.92 -11.37 -17.54
CA GLN A 26 2.20 -12.21 -16.59
C GLN A 26 3.28 -13.00 -15.83
N GLU A 27 3.64 -12.55 -14.63
CA GLU A 27 4.70 -13.17 -13.83
C GLU A 27 4.28 -14.61 -13.47
N VAL A 28 4.74 -15.56 -14.28
CA VAL A 28 4.79 -16.97 -13.93
C VAL A 28 6.26 -17.31 -13.79
N LYS A 29 6.80 -17.20 -12.57
CA LYS A 29 7.96 -18.00 -12.20
C LYS A 29 7.71 -18.57 -10.82
N GLU A 30 7.36 -19.84 -10.80
CA GLU A 30 7.68 -20.74 -9.70
C GLU A 30 9.18 -20.54 -9.39
N VAL A 31 9.50 -19.83 -8.32
CA VAL A 31 10.89 -19.66 -7.88
C VAL A 31 11.12 -20.63 -6.74
N ALA A 32 11.99 -21.62 -6.98
CA ALA A 32 12.35 -22.64 -6.02
C ALA A 32 12.83 -22.03 -4.68
N ALA A 33 12.41 -22.62 -3.57
CA ALA A 33 12.65 -22.16 -2.20
C ALA A 33 14.16 -22.20 -1.84
N SER A 34 14.89 -21.16 -2.20
CA SER A 34 16.17 -20.81 -1.59
C SER A 34 15.94 -19.68 -0.58
N PRO A 35 16.63 -19.65 0.58
CA PRO A 35 16.52 -18.56 1.55
C PRO A 35 16.74 -17.15 0.95
N HIS A 36 17.59 -17.05 -0.07
CA HIS A 36 17.81 -15.79 -0.79
C HIS A 36 16.59 -15.37 -1.62
N ILE A 37 15.96 -16.34 -2.29
CA ILE A 37 14.76 -16.15 -3.11
C ILE A 37 13.54 -15.82 -2.24
N MET A 38 13.41 -16.43 -1.07
CA MET A 38 12.35 -16.10 -0.10
C MET A 38 12.50 -14.66 0.41
N SER A 39 13.72 -14.20 0.71
CA SER A 39 13.95 -12.82 1.12
C SER A 39 13.68 -11.80 -0.01
N GLU A 40 14.03 -12.13 -1.26
CA GLU A 40 13.71 -11.30 -2.44
C GLU A 40 12.20 -11.21 -2.68
N SER A 41 11.50 -12.36 -2.74
CA SER A 41 10.05 -12.41 -2.98
C SER A 41 9.25 -11.79 -1.82
N PHE A 42 9.69 -11.99 -0.58
CA PHE A 42 9.11 -11.34 0.58
C PHE A 42 9.20 -9.82 0.49
N GLY A 43 10.40 -9.25 0.29
CA GLY A 43 10.57 -7.80 0.17
C GLY A 43 9.77 -7.23 -1.01
N GLN A 44 9.73 -7.97 -2.13
CA GLN A 44 8.97 -7.61 -3.33
C GLN A 44 7.46 -7.51 -3.09
N ALA A 45 6.88 -8.36 -2.25
CA ALA A 45 5.46 -8.31 -1.92
C ALA A 45 5.16 -7.39 -0.73
N ALA A 46 5.86 -7.59 0.38
CA ALA A 46 5.54 -6.99 1.68
C ALA A 46 5.73 -5.47 1.69
N ILE A 47 6.81 -4.94 1.10
CA ILE A 47 7.08 -3.50 1.09
C ILE A 47 6.02 -2.72 0.30
N PRO A 48 5.78 -2.99 -0.99
CA PRO A 48 4.78 -2.25 -1.74
C PRO A 48 3.36 -2.48 -1.22
N ALA A 49 3.00 -3.70 -0.78
CA ALA A 49 1.68 -3.95 -0.19
C ALA A 49 1.45 -3.09 1.06
N THR A 50 2.39 -3.10 2.01
CA THR A 50 2.31 -2.29 3.23
C THR A 50 2.21 -0.80 2.91
N LEU A 51 2.98 -0.32 1.92
CA LEU A 51 2.96 1.08 1.48
C LEU A 51 1.66 1.47 0.78
N VAL A 52 0.97 0.55 0.10
CA VAL A 52 -0.38 0.78 -0.44
C VAL A 52 -1.37 0.95 0.71
N GLY A 53 -1.33 0.09 1.73
CA GLY A 53 -2.16 0.22 2.92
C GLY A 53 -1.95 1.57 3.61
N LEU A 54 -0.68 1.94 3.86
CA LEU A 54 -0.34 3.24 4.43
C LEU A 54 -0.79 4.41 3.54
N PHE A 55 -0.60 4.31 2.23
CA PHE A 55 -1.07 5.31 1.27
C PHE A 55 -2.57 5.56 1.42
N VAL A 56 -3.38 4.50 1.48
CA VAL A 56 -4.83 4.63 1.65
C VAL A 56 -5.14 5.25 3.02
N PHE A 57 -4.50 4.75 4.07
CA PHE A 57 -4.72 5.18 5.45
C PHE A 57 -4.46 6.68 5.67
N VAL A 58 -3.30 7.19 5.25
CA VAL A 58 -2.93 8.61 5.47
C VAL A 58 -3.80 9.62 4.75
N HIS A 59 -4.55 9.19 3.74
CA HIS A 59 -5.45 10.10 3.02
C HIS A 59 -6.77 10.33 3.77
N THR A 60 -7.09 9.51 4.77
CA THR A 60 -8.15 9.79 5.73
C THR A 60 -7.69 10.83 6.77
N LYS A 61 -8.63 11.57 7.38
CA LYS A 61 -8.28 12.52 8.45
C LYS A 61 -7.75 11.82 9.71
N GLU A 62 -8.36 10.71 10.06
CA GLU A 62 -7.97 9.89 11.21
C GLU A 62 -6.61 9.23 10.99
N GLY A 63 -6.36 8.66 9.81
CA GLY A 63 -5.10 8.00 9.52
C GLY A 63 -3.91 8.95 9.51
N GLU A 64 -4.05 10.15 8.93
CA GLU A 64 -2.99 11.18 9.03
C GLU A 64 -2.68 11.54 10.49
N ALA A 65 -3.71 11.73 11.31
CA ALA A 65 -3.54 12.03 12.73
C ALA A 65 -2.88 10.86 13.49
N ASN A 66 -3.27 9.62 13.20
CA ASN A 66 -2.72 8.44 13.84
C ASN A 66 -1.25 8.24 13.49
N VAL A 67 -0.87 8.43 12.23
CA VAL A 67 0.54 8.39 11.81
C VAL A 67 1.35 9.47 12.53
N ARG A 68 0.87 10.73 12.55
CA ARG A 68 1.53 11.84 13.26
C ARG A 68 1.75 11.58 14.74
N ASN A 69 0.75 11.01 15.41
CA ASN A 69 0.80 10.72 16.84
C ASN A 69 1.50 9.40 17.16
N ASN A 70 1.85 8.60 16.15
CA ASN A 70 2.40 7.25 16.30
C ASN A 70 1.56 6.40 17.29
N SER A 71 0.24 6.42 17.14
CA SER A 71 -0.73 5.99 18.17
C SER A 71 -1.27 4.57 17.99
N GLN A 72 -0.72 3.77 17.08
CA GLN A 72 -1.25 2.43 16.77
C GLN A 72 -0.42 1.31 17.40
N SER A 73 -1.12 0.29 17.91
CA SER A 73 -0.49 -0.94 18.43
C SER A 73 -0.16 -1.96 17.35
N SER A 74 -0.92 -1.96 16.25
CA SER A 74 -0.66 -2.71 15.02
C SER A 74 -0.93 -1.79 13.86
N TRP A 75 0.08 -1.56 13.03
CA TRP A 75 -0.08 -0.74 11.84
C TRP A 75 -0.76 -1.51 10.71
N ILE A 76 -0.53 -2.82 10.63
CA ILE A 76 -1.15 -3.65 9.60
C ILE A 76 -2.66 -3.74 9.80
N ASP A 77 -3.13 -3.87 11.04
CA ASP A 77 -4.56 -3.80 11.34
C ASP A 77 -5.13 -2.39 11.07
N ALA A 78 -4.38 -1.33 11.40
CA ALA A 78 -4.82 0.04 11.10
C ALA A 78 -4.93 0.32 9.58
N PHE A 79 -4.01 -0.23 8.77
CA PHE A 79 -3.96 0.04 7.34
C PHE A 79 -5.02 -0.74 6.54
N PHE A 80 -5.30 -1.97 6.95
CA PHE A 80 -6.14 -2.90 6.19
C PHE A 80 -7.46 -3.26 6.89
N ASP A 81 -7.65 -2.81 8.13
CA ASP A 81 -8.85 -3.06 8.93
C ASP A 81 -9.23 -4.56 8.90
N LYS A 82 -10.46 -4.90 8.53
CA LYS A 82 -10.97 -6.28 8.44
C LYS A 82 -10.23 -7.17 7.44
N HIS A 83 -9.39 -6.62 6.56
CA HIS A 83 -8.64 -7.35 5.54
C HIS A 83 -7.18 -7.64 5.93
N SER A 84 -6.76 -7.31 7.15
CA SER A 84 -5.36 -7.44 7.56
C SER A 84 -4.86 -8.88 7.43
N GLU A 85 -5.66 -9.88 7.82
CA GLU A 85 -5.29 -11.29 7.68
C GLU A 85 -5.21 -11.73 6.21
N ASP A 86 -6.16 -11.32 5.36
CA ASP A 86 -6.16 -11.67 3.94
C ASP A 86 -4.90 -11.14 3.23
N VAL A 87 -4.51 -9.89 3.54
CA VAL A 87 -3.30 -9.28 2.98
C VAL A 87 -2.05 -10.03 3.45
N VAL A 88 -1.95 -10.34 4.74
CA VAL A 88 -0.83 -11.09 5.31
C VAL A 88 -0.73 -12.47 4.66
N GLU A 89 -1.84 -13.18 4.50
CA GLU A 89 -1.88 -14.48 3.84
C GLU A 89 -1.43 -14.41 2.38
N ARG A 90 -1.87 -13.40 1.62
CA ARG A 90 -1.44 -13.24 0.22
C ARG A 90 0.05 -12.95 0.09
N VAL A 91 0.60 -12.11 0.96
CA VAL A 91 2.05 -11.85 1.00
C VAL A 91 2.81 -13.10 1.41
N ALA A 92 2.32 -13.83 2.42
CA ALA A 92 2.93 -15.07 2.90
C ALA A 92 2.95 -16.14 1.80
N ASN A 93 1.83 -16.33 1.11
CA ASN A 93 1.70 -17.26 -0.01
C ASN A 93 2.61 -16.88 -1.18
N TYR A 94 2.71 -15.58 -1.50
CA TYR A 94 3.61 -15.10 -2.56
C TYR A 94 5.08 -15.38 -2.24
N ALA A 95 5.49 -15.20 -0.98
CA ALA A 95 6.87 -15.35 -0.54
C ALA A 95 7.23 -16.79 -0.10
N GLY A 96 6.24 -17.67 0.03
CA GLY A 96 6.41 -19.01 0.61
C GLY A 96 6.78 -18.98 2.10
N THR A 97 6.27 -18.01 2.85
CA THR A 97 6.58 -17.78 4.28
C THR A 97 5.38 -18.10 5.19
N ASP A 98 5.64 -18.22 6.50
CA ASP A 98 4.59 -18.37 7.50
C ASP A 98 3.81 -17.03 7.68
N PRO A 99 2.46 -17.05 7.78
CA PRO A 99 1.66 -15.84 7.99
C PRO A 99 2.01 -15.05 9.26
N GLY A 100 2.31 -15.73 10.38
CA GLY A 100 2.68 -15.07 11.64
C GLY A 100 4.02 -14.35 11.54
N LEU A 101 5.03 -14.99 10.94
CA LEU A 101 6.31 -14.35 10.62
C LEU A 101 6.12 -13.20 9.62
N THR A 102 5.26 -13.39 8.62
CA THR A 102 4.95 -12.39 7.60
C THR A 102 4.34 -11.13 8.22
N ARG A 103 3.33 -11.29 9.09
CA ARG A 103 2.74 -10.19 9.85
C ARG A 103 3.79 -9.44 10.66
N ASN A 104 4.63 -10.14 11.40
CA ASN A 104 5.68 -9.51 12.23
C ASN A 104 6.67 -8.68 11.40
N GLU A 105 7.05 -9.15 10.22
CA GLU A 105 7.94 -8.40 9.32
C GLU A 105 7.23 -7.24 8.63
N MET A 106 5.97 -7.42 8.23
CA MET A 106 5.14 -6.34 7.70
C MET A 106 4.92 -5.22 8.71
N GLU A 107 4.77 -5.54 10.01
CA GLU A 107 4.70 -4.53 11.08
C GLU A 107 6.00 -3.71 11.19
N LYS A 108 7.17 -4.33 11.00
CA LYS A 108 8.45 -3.59 10.98
C LYS A 108 8.54 -2.66 9.77
N ILE A 109 8.11 -3.12 8.60
CA ILE A 109 8.00 -2.32 7.38
C ILE A 109 7.07 -1.13 7.61
N ALA A 110 5.90 -1.38 8.20
CA ALA A 110 4.91 -0.36 8.49
C ALA A 110 5.42 0.69 9.48
N ALA A 111 6.06 0.25 10.57
CA ALA A 111 6.65 1.15 11.57
C ALA A 111 7.74 2.04 10.95
N GLU A 112 8.60 1.48 10.09
CA GLU A 112 9.63 2.27 9.38
C GLU A 112 9.00 3.25 8.39
N ALA A 113 7.95 2.84 7.67
CA ALA A 113 7.22 3.71 6.76
C ALA A 113 6.55 4.88 7.50
N VAL A 114 5.94 4.62 8.66
CA VAL A 114 5.39 5.65 9.56
C VAL A 114 6.47 6.59 10.07
N ARG A 115 7.63 6.05 10.48
CA ARG A 115 8.78 6.85 10.92
C ARG A 115 9.25 7.82 9.83
N ILE A 116 9.43 7.35 8.60
CA ILE A 116 9.81 8.17 7.44
C ILE A 116 8.73 9.22 7.14
N SER A 117 7.46 8.84 7.23
CA SER A 117 6.32 9.73 6.99
C SER A 117 6.25 10.86 7.99
N ASN A 118 6.56 10.59 9.26
CA ASN A 118 6.59 11.58 10.34
C ASN A 118 7.74 12.59 10.24
N GLU A 119 8.73 12.36 9.37
CA GLU A 119 9.69 13.40 9.01
C GLU A 119 9.04 14.55 8.21
N LYS A 120 7.81 14.36 7.70
CA LYS A 120 6.98 15.39 7.06
C LYS A 120 6.06 16.02 8.10
N LYS A 121 6.51 17.14 8.68
CA LYS A 121 5.88 17.73 9.87
C LYS A 121 4.64 18.58 9.56
N GLU A 122 4.45 19.07 8.34
CA GLU A 122 3.33 19.97 8.04
C GLU A 122 2.08 19.22 7.55
N ASP A 123 0.89 19.73 7.91
CA ASP A 123 -0.40 19.18 7.50
C ASP A 123 -0.54 19.17 5.97
N GLY A 124 -0.98 18.04 5.40
CA GLY A 124 -1.11 17.86 3.95
C GLY A 124 0.20 17.54 3.20
N GLU A 125 1.38 17.83 3.76
CA GLU A 125 2.65 17.39 3.16
C GLU A 125 2.78 15.88 3.10
N MET A 126 2.23 15.17 4.09
CA MET A 126 2.23 13.70 4.13
C MET A 126 1.41 13.11 2.97
N LYS A 127 0.20 13.63 2.73
CA LYS A 127 -0.64 13.20 1.61
C LYS A 127 0.05 13.48 0.28
N LEU A 128 0.56 14.70 0.10
CA LEU A 128 1.27 15.08 -1.12
C LEU A 128 2.53 14.23 -1.34
N PHE A 129 3.27 13.92 -0.27
CA PHE A 129 4.40 13.01 -0.32
C PHE A 129 3.97 11.64 -0.87
N PHE A 130 2.92 11.04 -0.33
CA PHE A 130 2.43 9.74 -0.77
C PHE A 130 1.85 9.75 -2.19
N VAL A 131 1.17 10.83 -2.61
CA VAL A 131 0.78 11.04 -4.01
C VAL A 131 2.00 11.01 -4.93
N ASN A 132 3.09 11.65 -4.55
CA ASN A 132 4.33 11.67 -5.32
C ASN A 132 5.10 10.34 -5.29
N GLN A 133 4.95 9.53 -4.23
CA GLN A 133 5.55 8.19 -4.12
C GLN A 133 4.73 7.09 -4.80
N ARG A 134 3.47 7.36 -5.13
CA ARG A 134 2.51 6.37 -5.62
C ARG A 134 3.01 5.55 -6.79
N ASN A 135 3.52 6.19 -7.84
CA ASN A 135 3.99 5.46 -9.03
C ASN A 135 5.20 4.58 -8.71
N SER A 136 6.07 5.02 -7.80
CA SER A 136 7.17 4.19 -7.32
C SER A 136 6.62 2.95 -6.61
N ILE A 137 5.72 3.12 -5.63
CA ILE A 137 5.11 2.03 -4.87
C ILE A 137 4.46 1.00 -5.81
N LEU A 138 3.60 1.46 -6.72
CA LEU A 138 2.85 0.58 -7.61
C LEU A 138 3.73 -0.11 -8.66
N SER A 139 4.84 0.51 -9.07
CA SER A 139 5.78 -0.13 -10.01
C SER A 139 6.50 -1.35 -9.44
N TYR A 140 6.44 -1.56 -8.12
CA TYR A 140 7.01 -2.73 -7.45
C TYR A 140 5.94 -3.71 -6.95
N LEU A 141 4.65 -3.34 -6.96
CA LEU A 141 3.60 -4.19 -6.43
C LEU A 141 3.30 -5.37 -7.38
N PRO A 142 3.45 -6.63 -6.94
CA PRO A 142 3.07 -7.77 -7.76
C PRO A 142 1.56 -7.80 -8.00
N ALA A 143 1.14 -7.89 -9.26
CA ALA A 143 -0.28 -7.91 -9.64
C ALA A 143 -1.04 -9.12 -9.06
N THR A 144 -0.32 -10.23 -8.83
CA THR A 144 -0.86 -11.47 -8.25
C THR A 144 -1.32 -11.31 -6.80
N LEU A 145 -0.90 -10.24 -6.10
CA LEU A 145 -1.38 -9.98 -4.74
C LEU A 145 -2.81 -9.43 -4.73
N GLN A 146 -3.28 -8.83 -5.84
CA GLN A 146 -4.65 -8.31 -5.99
C GLN A 146 -5.08 -7.46 -4.77
N ILE A 147 -4.20 -6.57 -4.30
CA ILE A 147 -4.41 -5.77 -3.09
C ILE A 147 -5.57 -4.79 -3.27
N GLY A 148 -5.81 -4.32 -4.50
CA GLY A 148 -6.95 -3.48 -4.83
C GLY A 148 -8.29 -4.17 -4.58
N ASP A 149 -8.46 -5.40 -5.07
CA ASP A 149 -9.65 -6.23 -4.87
C ASP A 149 -9.93 -6.44 -3.37
N LEU A 150 -8.89 -6.70 -2.56
CA LEU A 150 -9.06 -6.83 -1.11
C LEU A 150 -9.53 -5.54 -0.43
N MET A 151 -9.16 -4.39 -0.96
CA MET A 151 -9.51 -3.10 -0.38
C MET A 151 -10.77 -2.50 -1.01
N ASP A 152 -11.60 -3.32 -1.69
CA ASP A 152 -12.76 -2.90 -2.48
C ASP A 152 -12.41 -1.75 -3.46
N ASN A 153 -11.24 -1.84 -4.07
CA ASN A 153 -10.63 -0.77 -4.87
C ASN A 153 -10.04 -1.29 -6.18
N ASP A 154 -10.93 -1.54 -7.14
CA ASP A 154 -10.59 -1.94 -8.51
C ASP A 154 -9.56 -1.00 -9.18
N ALA A 155 -9.52 0.28 -8.80
CA ALA A 155 -8.58 1.25 -9.37
C ALA A 155 -7.12 1.04 -8.92
N LEU A 156 -6.86 0.26 -7.86
CA LEU A 156 -5.50 -0.18 -7.51
C LEU A 156 -5.06 -1.35 -8.39
N ASP A 157 -5.96 -2.26 -8.75
CA ASP A 157 -5.66 -3.49 -9.50
C ASP A 157 -5.77 -3.33 -11.03
N ASP A 158 -6.74 -2.56 -11.55
CA ASP A 158 -6.93 -2.30 -13.00
C ASP A 158 -5.72 -1.59 -13.64
N ARG A 159 -4.89 -0.94 -12.81
CA ARG A 159 -3.68 -0.22 -13.23
C ARG A 159 -2.48 -1.12 -13.52
N THR A 160 -2.58 -2.41 -13.19
CA THR A 160 -1.59 -3.40 -13.61
C THR A 160 -1.74 -3.81 -15.09
N ASN A 161 -2.89 -3.55 -15.71
CA ASN A 161 -3.19 -3.99 -17.07
C ASN A 161 -3.15 -2.86 -18.13
N LYS A 162 -3.22 -1.58 -17.75
CA LYS A 162 -3.26 -0.43 -18.69
C LYS A 162 -2.62 0.84 -18.11
N MET A 163 -1.34 1.11 -18.40
CA MET A 163 -0.75 2.44 -18.17
C MET A 163 0.02 2.96 -19.40
N HIS A 164 -0.73 3.57 -20.33
CA HIS A 164 -0.28 4.60 -21.26
C HIS A 164 -1.36 5.70 -21.27
N GLY A 165 -1.26 6.71 -20.40
CA GLY A 165 -2.20 7.83 -20.39
C GLY A 165 -1.82 8.94 -19.40
N PRO A 166 -2.00 10.23 -19.74
CA PRO A 166 -1.51 11.35 -18.94
C PRO A 166 -2.42 11.62 -17.73
N MET A 167 -1.95 11.32 -16.52
CA MET A 167 -2.24 11.87 -15.17
C MET A 167 -3.66 12.28 -14.71
N SER A 168 -4.68 12.43 -15.58
CA SER A 168 -5.96 13.07 -15.28
C SER A 168 -7.02 12.13 -14.69
N ASP A 169 -7.02 10.85 -15.05
CA ASP A 169 -7.92 9.85 -14.44
C ASP A 169 -7.57 9.57 -12.96
N HIS A 170 -6.45 10.11 -12.48
CA HIS A 170 -5.87 9.80 -11.16
C HIS A 170 -6.35 10.71 -10.03
N MET A 171 -6.91 11.89 -10.32
CA MET A 171 -7.52 12.73 -9.29
C MET A 171 -8.93 12.21 -8.95
N HIS A 172 -9.65 11.70 -9.95
CA HIS A 172 -11.03 11.25 -9.81
C HIS A 172 -11.22 9.97 -9.00
N TRP A 173 -10.27 9.02 -9.00
CA TRP A 173 -10.39 7.83 -8.13
C TRP A 173 -10.10 8.16 -6.65
N LEU A 174 -9.14 9.05 -6.37
CA LEU A 174 -8.92 9.59 -5.02
C LEU A 174 -10.18 10.32 -4.56
N GLU A 175 -10.72 11.20 -5.42
CA GLU A 175 -11.99 11.87 -5.15
C GLU A 175 -13.12 10.86 -4.89
N LYS A 176 -13.34 9.84 -5.72
CA LYS A 176 -14.37 8.81 -5.50
C LYS A 176 -14.16 8.02 -4.21
N PHE A 177 -12.92 7.63 -3.90
CA PHE A 177 -12.58 6.83 -2.73
C PHE A 177 -12.73 7.63 -1.43
N PHE A 178 -12.41 8.93 -1.42
CA PHE A 178 -12.59 9.79 -0.25
C PHE A 178 -13.99 10.43 -0.16
N SER A 179 -14.71 10.59 -1.27
CA SER A 179 -16.08 11.13 -1.27
C SER A 179 -17.14 10.12 -0.83
N SER A 180 -16.89 8.81 -0.97
CA SER A 180 -17.82 7.77 -0.48
C SER A 180 -17.90 7.70 1.06
N SER A 181 -17.00 8.39 1.77
CA SER A 181 -16.97 8.45 3.24
C SER A 181 -17.83 9.58 3.85
N GLY A 182 -18.69 10.24 3.06
CA GLY A 182 -19.52 11.33 3.59
C GLY A 182 -20.65 11.80 2.68
N GLU A 183 -21.68 10.98 2.46
CA GLU A 183 -22.99 11.48 2.03
C GLU A 183 -24.11 10.61 2.63
N ALA A 184 -24.76 11.12 3.68
CA ALA A 184 -26.14 10.72 3.97
C ALA A 184 -27.02 11.30 2.85
N PRO A 185 -27.90 10.52 2.22
CA PRO A 185 -28.76 11.06 1.16
C PRO A 185 -29.64 12.17 1.72
N PRO A 186 -29.82 13.30 1.00
CA PRO A 186 -30.63 14.41 1.45
C PRO A 186 -32.09 13.98 1.60
N ASN A 187 -32.61 14.13 2.81
CA ASN A 187 -34.03 14.11 3.12
C ASN A 187 -34.75 15.16 2.27
N THR A 188 -35.55 14.72 1.30
CA THR A 188 -36.69 15.51 0.82
C THR A 188 -37.83 14.59 0.39
N LYS A 189 -38.92 14.62 1.16
CA LYS A 189 -40.25 14.99 0.66
C LYS A 189 -41.24 15.10 1.82
N THR A 190 -41.44 16.33 2.27
CA THR A 190 -42.71 16.79 2.86
C THR A 190 -43.77 16.78 1.76
N TRP A 191 -44.90 16.13 2.03
CA TRP A 191 -46.12 16.26 1.23
C TRP A 191 -47.07 17.15 2.04
N ASP A 192 -47.38 18.33 1.51
CA ASP A 192 -48.66 19.00 1.74
C ASP A 192 -49.73 18.34 0.86
#